data_AF-A0A2N2X9I0-F1
#
_entry.id   AF-A0A2N2X9I0-F1
#
_cell.length_a   1.000
_cell.length_b   1.000
_cell.length_c   1.000
_cell.angle_alpha   90.00
_cell.angle_beta   90.00
_cell.angle_gamma   90.00
#
_symmetry.space_group_name_H-M   'P 1'
#
loop_
_entity.id
_entity.type
_entity.pdbx_description
1 polymer ?
#
loop_
_entity_poly.entity_id
_entity_poly.type
_entity_poly.pdbx_seq_one_letter_code
_entity_poly.pdbx_strand_id
1 'polypeptide(L)' 'MKNIPSVDLSDFLSGDATKKQKFIKDIGEAYEEIGFVALRGHFLS' A
#
# COMPACT_ATOMS: atom_id res chain seq x y z
N MET A 1 -20.01 3.90 -0.43
CA MET A 1 -19.31 2.64 -0.13
C MET A 1 -17.94 3.02 0.41
N LYS A 2 -17.53 2.53 1.59
CA LYS A 2 -16.15 2.72 2.05
C LYS A 2 -15.28 1.78 1.21
N ASN A 3 -14.53 2.33 0.26
CA ASN A 3 -13.58 1.53 -0.50
C ASN A 3 -12.44 1.15 0.44
N ILE A 4 -12.08 -0.14 0.44
CA ILE A 4 -10.90 -0.59 1.15
C ILE A 4 -9.68 -0.01 0.41
N PRO A 5 -8.83 0.79 1.06
CA PRO A 5 -7.56 1.25 0.50
C PRO A 5 -6.74 0.05 0.06
N SER A 6 -6.15 0.14 -1.11
CA SER A 6 -5.29 -0.91 -1.66
C SER A 6 -3.96 -0.33 -2.11
N VAL A 7 -2.89 -1.02 -1.76
CA VAL A 7 -1.51 -0.66 -2.13
C VAL A 7 -0.84 -1.83 -2.84
N ASP A 8 0.15 -1.55 -3.66
CA ASP A 8 0.90 -2.56 -4.42
C ASP A 8 2.33 -2.68 -3.87
N LEU A 9 2.70 -3.88 -3.40
CA LEU A 9 4.03 -4.15 -2.87
C LEU A 9 5.15 -3.89 -3.89
N SER A 10 4.86 -3.99 -5.18
CA SER A 10 5.84 -3.71 -6.23
C SER A 10 6.30 -2.25 -6.22
N ASP A 11 5.48 -1.29 -5.79
CA ASP A 11 5.89 0.11 -5.67
C ASP A 11 6.98 0.27 -4.60
N PHE A 12 6.87 -0.45 -3.49
CA PHE A 12 7.89 -0.47 -2.44
C PHE A 12 9.21 -1.11 -2.88
N LEU A 13 9.12 -2.16 -3.71
CA LEU A 13 10.27 -2.93 -4.20
C LEU A 13 10.90 -2.37 -5.48
N SER A 14 10.26 -1.39 -6.13
CA SER A 14 10.60 -0.90 -7.47
C SER A 14 11.98 -0.23 -7.60
N GLY A 15 12.62 0.15 -6.49
CA GLY A 15 13.84 0.97 -6.48
C GLY A 15 13.61 2.45 -6.79
N ASP A 16 12.39 2.83 -7.19
CA ASP A 16 11.98 4.22 -7.39
C ASP A 16 11.60 4.85 -6.04
N ALA A 17 12.36 5.89 -5.64
CA ALA A 17 12.17 6.57 -4.36
C ALA A 17 10.79 7.22 -4.24
N THR A 18 10.22 7.73 -5.33
CA THR A 18 8.90 8.38 -5.33
C THR A 18 7.79 7.35 -5.13
N LYS A 19 7.87 6.20 -5.81
CA LYS A 19 6.91 5.09 -5.64
C LYS A 19 6.97 4.51 -4.23
N LYS A 20 8.19 4.30 -3.72
CA LYS A 20 8.38 3.82 -2.36
C LYS A 20 7.78 4.78 -1.33
N GLN A 21 8.01 6.08 -1.48
CA GLN A 21 7.46 7.07 -0.56
C GLN A 21 5.92 7.13 -0.62
N LYS A 22 5.35 7.02 -1.82
CA LYS A 22 3.89 6.92 -2.00
C LYS A 22 3.33 5.68 -1.28
N PHE A 23 3.94 4.51 -1.48
CA PHE A 23 3.52 3.28 -0.80
C PHE A 23 3.53 3.44 0.73
N ILE A 24 4.60 4.00 1.30
CA ILE A 24 4.75 4.20 2.75
C ILE A 24 3.67 5.16 3.29
N LYS A 25 3.38 6.23 2.56
CA LYS A 25 2.33 7.18 2.93
C LYS A 25 0.96 6.51 2.94
N ASP A 26 0.60 5.87 1.83
CA ASP A 26 -0.74 5.30 1.64
C ASP A 26 -1.01 4.14 2.61
N ILE A 27 -0.01 3.30 2.91
CA ILE A 27 -0.17 2.22 3.89
C ILE A 27 -0.31 2.76 5.31
N GLY A 28 0.41 3.84 5.65
CA GLY A 28 0.29 4.51 6.95
C GLY A 28 -1.09 5.10 7.16
N GLU A 29 -1.58 5.88 6.18
CA GLU A 29 -2.92 6.47 6.20
C GLU A 29 -4.01 5.40 6.33
N ALA A 30 -3.89 4.28 5.60
CA ALA A 30 -4.85 3.18 5.71
C ALA A 30 -4.90 2.56 7.11
N TYR A 31 -3.74 2.36 7.76
CA TYR A 31 -3.69 1.84 9.13
C TYR A 31 -4.21 2.86 10.16
N GLU A 32 -3.94 4.15 9.98
CA GLU A 32 -4.42 5.20 10.88
C GLU A 32 -5.94 5.43 10.77
N GLU A 33 -6.50 5.45 9.57
CA GLU A 33 -7.91 5.79 9.36
C GLU A 33 -8.87 4.62 9.63
N ILE A 34 -8.51 3.41 9.19
CA ILE A 34 -9.41 2.26 9.22
C ILE A 34 -8.79 0.98 9.80
N GLY A 35 -7.48 0.97 10.06
CA GLY A 35 -6.77 -0.17 10.64
C GLY A 35 -6.58 -1.35 9.69
N PHE A 36 -6.85 -1.19 8.40
CA PHE A 36 -6.84 -2.28 7.42
C PHE A 36 -6.44 -1.79 6.02
N VAL A 37 -5.77 -2.65 5.23
CA VAL A 37 -5.36 -2.34 3.85
C VAL A 37 -5.36 -3.62 3.01
N ALA A 38 -5.81 -3.53 1.76
CA ALA A 38 -5.67 -4.60 0.79
C ALA A 38 -4.30 -4.51 0.08
N LEU A 39 -3.37 -5.38 0.46
CA LEU A 39 -2.07 -5.46 -0.20
C LEU A 39 -2.19 -6.27 -1.51
N ARG A 40 -1.59 -5.78 -2.60
CA ARG A 40 -1.43 -6.49 -3.87
C ARG A 40 0.05 -6.78 -4.12
N GLY A 41 0.34 -7.73 -5.01
CA GLY A 41 1.73 -8.06 -5.35
C GLY A 41 2.49 -8.75 -4.20
N HIS A 42 1.79 -9.36 -3.23
CA HIS A 42 2.40 -10.05 -2.10
C HIS A 42 2.84 -11.50 -2.39
N PHE A 43 2.82 -11.92 -3.66
CA PHE A 43 3.31 -13.22 -4.13
C PHE A 43 2.73 -14.45 -3.41
N LEU A 44 1.52 -14.34 -2.87
CA LEU A 44 0.78 -15.47 -2.32
C LEU A 44 -0.34 -15.82 -3.30
N SER A 45 -0.44 -17.11 -3.66
CA SER A 45 -1.51 -17.68 -4.48
C SER A 45 -2.67 -18.15 -3.62
#